data_AF-X1HMY5-F1
#
_entry.id   AF-X1HMY5-F1
#
_cell.length_a   1.000
_cell.length_b   1.000
_cell.length_c   1.000
_cell.angle_alpha   90.00
_cell.angle_beta   90.00
_cell.angle_gamma   90.00
#
_symmetry.space_group_name_H-M   'P 1'
#
loop_
_entity.id
_entity.type
_entity.pdbx_description
1 polymer ?
#
loop_
_entity_poly.entity_id
_entity_poly.type
_entity_poly.pdbx_seq_one_letter_code
_entity_poly.pdbx_strand_id
1 'polypeptide(L)'
;MLHGEVPETDQKLLNEILAIFKRREASYNKLLIQTSLVKEDDKWKNVFTKLVPLSKEYAIEDKVLNYEGFLVASIKADASNFCTIVERLVRGGRLQIKGCPEVLFEGNFPNREGNYMTSGDDVFELGWPANFYDFSPAHGFNGRPPHDPLLAVEKP
;
A
#
# COMPACT_ATOMS: atom_id res chain seq x y z
N MET A 1 8.09 -6.55 -12.57
CA MET A 1 8.21 -7.39 -13.76
C MET A 1 8.26 -6.46 -14.95
N LEU A 2 9.43 -6.31 -15.56
CA LEU A 2 9.73 -5.41 -16.69
C LEU A 2 9.67 -6.13 -18.05
N HIS A 3 9.25 -7.40 -18.10
CA HIS A 3 9.31 -8.25 -19.30
C HIS A 3 7.98 -8.92 -19.73
N GLY A 4 6.83 -8.37 -19.31
CA GLY A 4 5.55 -8.57 -20.02
C GLY A 4 4.74 -9.83 -19.70
N GLU A 5 5.31 -10.84 -19.03
CA GLU A 5 4.54 -12.01 -18.58
C GLU A 5 4.40 -12.02 -17.05
N VAL A 6 3.15 -12.01 -16.58
CA VAL A 6 2.81 -12.13 -15.16
C VAL A 6 2.70 -13.62 -14.81
N PRO A 7 3.46 -14.15 -13.84
CA PRO A 7 3.36 -15.52 -13.38
C PRO A 7 1.93 -15.90 -13.04
N GLU A 8 1.55 -17.14 -13.33
CA GLU A 8 0.18 -17.62 -13.05
C GLU A 8 -0.21 -17.47 -11.58
N THR A 9 0.75 -17.59 -10.66
CA THR A 9 0.55 -17.38 -9.22
C THR A 9 0.12 -15.95 -8.92
N ASP A 10 0.79 -14.97 -9.52
CA ASP A 10 0.52 -13.54 -9.31
C ASP A 10 -0.80 -13.15 -9.99
N GLN A 11 -1.13 -13.78 -11.12
CA GLN A 11 -2.40 -13.60 -11.81
C GLN A 11 -3.58 -14.18 -11.02
N LYS A 12 -3.42 -15.35 -10.38
CA LYS A 12 -4.43 -15.93 -9.48
C LYS A 12 -4.66 -15.03 -8.27
N LEU A 13 -3.58 -14.55 -7.65
CA LEU A 13 -3.67 -13.67 -6.50
C LEU A 13 -4.31 -12.32 -6.86
N LEU A 14 -3.95 -11.74 -8.01
CA LEU A 14 -4.62 -10.54 -8.52
C LEU A 14 -6.13 -10.76 -8.65
N ASN A 15 -6.55 -11.87 -9.24
CA ASN A 15 -7.98 -12.19 -9.40
C ASN A 15 -8.69 -12.36 -8.04
N GLU A 16 -8.01 -12.96 -7.06
CA GLU A 16 -8.54 -13.11 -5.70
C GLU A 16 -8.72 -11.76 -4.99
N ILE A 17 -7.69 -10.92 -5.02
CA ILE A 17 -7.73 -9.55 -4.46
C ILE A 17 -8.89 -8.76 -5.06
N LEU A 18 -9.03 -8.79 -6.39
CA LEU A 18 -10.11 -8.09 -7.10
C LEU A 18 -11.49 -8.67 -6.78
N ALA A 19 -11.61 -9.99 -6.66
CA ALA A 19 -12.88 -10.63 -6.30
C ALA A 19 -13.31 -10.26 -4.87
N ILE A 20 -12.38 -10.25 -3.93
CA ILE A 20 -12.63 -9.85 -2.54
C ILE A 20 -13.05 -8.37 -2.48
N PHE A 21 -12.34 -7.49 -3.19
CA PHE A 21 -12.66 -6.07 -3.23
C PHE A 21 -14.05 -5.83 -3.81
N LYS A 22 -14.37 -6.41 -4.97
CA LYS A 22 -15.70 -6.29 -5.61
C LYS A 22 -16.84 -6.77 -4.71
N ARG A 23 -16.65 -7.89 -3.99
CA ARG A 23 -17.67 -8.39 -3.04
C ARG A 23 -17.99 -7.43 -1.90
N ARG A 24 -17.07 -6.51 -1.58
CA ARG A 24 -17.17 -5.58 -0.45
C ARG A 24 -17.12 -4.12 -0.87
N GLU A 25 -17.22 -3.81 -2.17
CA GLU A 25 -17.00 -2.46 -2.70
C GLU A 25 -18.00 -1.44 -2.13
N ALA A 26 -19.23 -1.86 -1.86
CA ALA A 26 -20.26 -1.01 -1.26
C ALA A 26 -19.90 -0.52 0.16
N SER A 27 -19.01 -1.25 0.84
CA SER A 27 -18.54 -0.92 2.19
C SER A 27 -17.33 0.02 2.20
N TYR A 28 -16.68 0.22 1.04
CA TYR A 28 -15.51 1.07 0.90
C TYR A 28 -15.83 2.31 0.07
N ASN A 29 -15.29 3.47 0.41
CA ASN A 29 -15.31 4.64 -0.49
C ASN A 29 -13.94 5.30 -0.68
N LYS A 30 -13.00 4.99 0.20
CA LYS A 30 -11.67 5.56 0.21
C LYS A 30 -10.65 4.44 0.16
N LEU A 31 -9.49 4.78 -0.36
CA LEU A 31 -8.30 3.95 -0.35
C LEU A 31 -7.18 4.76 0.29
N LEU A 32 -6.56 4.24 1.34
CA LEU A 32 -5.30 4.76 1.83
C LEU A 32 -4.15 3.99 1.18
N ILE A 33 -3.23 4.75 0.60
CA ILE A 33 -1.98 4.23 0.05
C ILE A 33 -0.88 4.67 0.99
N GLN A 34 -0.26 3.72 1.67
CA GLN A 34 0.92 3.96 2.49
C GLN A 34 2.14 3.44 1.74
N THR A 35 3.17 4.26 1.57
CA THR A 35 4.39 3.85 0.88
C THR A 35 5.61 4.34 1.62
N SER A 36 6.67 3.55 1.55
CA SER A 36 8.01 3.92 1.99
C SER A 36 8.95 3.76 0.80
N LEU A 37 9.68 4.82 0.47
CA LEU A 37 10.63 4.87 -0.64
C LEU A 37 12.02 5.19 -0.10
N VAL A 38 13.04 4.59 -0.69
CA VAL A 38 14.45 4.88 -0.41
C VAL A 38 15.13 5.35 -1.69
N LYS A 39 16.08 6.28 -1.57
CA LYS A 39 16.88 6.77 -2.68
C LYS A 39 18.23 6.04 -2.68
N GLU A 40 18.50 5.30 -3.75
CA GLU A 40 19.78 4.60 -3.99
C GLU A 40 20.32 4.99 -5.37
N ASP A 41 21.58 5.41 -5.44
CA ASP A 41 22.24 5.85 -6.70
C ASP A 41 21.40 6.85 -7.50
N ASP A 42 20.86 7.86 -6.80
CA ASP A 42 19.95 8.87 -7.34
C ASP A 42 18.60 8.38 -7.89
N LYS A 43 18.25 7.11 -7.67
CA LYS A 43 16.98 6.52 -8.06
C LYS A 43 16.13 6.17 -6.85
N TRP A 44 14.84 6.52 -6.91
CA TRP A 44 13.88 6.10 -5.89
C TRP A 44 13.49 4.64 -6.09
N LYS A 45 13.47 3.88 -5.00
CA LYS A 45 13.06 2.48 -4.95
C LYS A 45 11.95 2.31 -3.92
N ASN A 46 11.00 1.42 -4.22
CA ASN A 46 9.92 1.10 -3.30
C ASN A 46 10.44 0.10 -2.28
N VAL A 47 10.34 0.45 -1.00
CA VAL A 47 10.65 -0.47 0.10
C VAL A 47 9.40 -1.25 0.47
N PHE A 48 8.28 -0.55 0.56
CA PHE A 48 7.00 -1.11 0.98
C PHE A 48 5.85 -0.27 0.44
N THR A 49 4.78 -0.92 0.01
CA THR A 49 3.51 -0.26 -0.30
C THR A 49 2.37 -1.05 0.32
N LYS A 50 1.47 -0.36 1.03
CA LYS A 50 0.26 -0.92 1.59
C LYS A 50 -0.96 -0.19 1.06
N LEU A 51 -1.93 -0.97 0.62
CA LEU A 51 -3.22 -0.49 0.14
C LEU A 51 -4.29 -0.88 1.17
N VAL A 52 -4.97 0.12 1.72
CA VAL A 52 -6.01 -0.07 2.74
C VAL A 52 -7.32 0.52 2.23
N PRO A 53 -8.28 -0.30 1.77
CA PRO A 53 -9.66 0.13 1.57
C PRO A 53 -10.28 0.54 2.90
N LEU A 54 -10.93 1.70 2.92
CA LEU A 54 -11.48 2.32 4.12
C LEU A 54 -12.98 2.58 3.98
N SER A 55 -13.65 2.54 5.13
CA SER A 55 -15.06 2.88 5.26
C SER A 55 -15.30 4.37 5.03
N LYS A 56 -16.57 4.74 4.84
CA LYS A 56 -16.98 6.11 4.51
C LYS A 56 -16.56 7.14 5.56
N GLU A 57 -16.62 6.74 6.81
CA GLU A 57 -16.47 7.58 8.00
C GLU A 57 -15.02 7.83 8.38
N TYR A 58 -14.09 7.03 7.85
CA TYR A 58 -12.68 7.16 8.17
C TYR A 58 -12.11 8.47 7.59
N ALA A 59 -11.70 9.39 8.47
CA ALA A 59 -11.07 10.65 8.11
C ALA A 59 -9.56 10.45 7.98
N ILE A 60 -9.01 10.80 6.81
CA ILE A 60 -7.56 10.75 6.57
C ILE A 60 -7.13 12.01 5.84
N GLU A 61 -6.01 12.53 6.31
CA GLU A 61 -5.25 13.59 5.66
C GLU A 61 -4.04 13.02 4.92
N ASP A 62 -3.75 13.61 3.77
CA ASP A 62 -2.55 13.28 3.02
C ASP A 62 -1.32 13.75 3.82
N LYS A 63 -0.34 12.85 3.98
CA LYS A 63 0.89 13.14 4.69
C LYS A 63 2.08 12.64 3.88
N VAL A 64 3.06 13.50 3.67
CA VAL A 64 4.35 13.16 3.06
C VAL A 64 5.47 13.65 3.96
N LEU A 65 6.35 12.74 4.35
CA LEU A 65 7.55 13.01 5.13
C LEU A 65 8.76 12.69 4.24
N ASN A 66 9.59 13.69 3.96
CA ASN A 66 10.76 13.55 3.09
C ASN A 66 12.04 13.85 3.89
N TYR A 67 12.94 12.88 3.92
CA TYR A 67 14.22 12.90 4.65
C TYR A 67 15.42 12.83 3.68
N GLU A 68 15.35 13.52 2.54
CA GLU A 68 16.36 13.65 1.46
C GLU A 68 16.74 12.35 0.72
N GLY A 69 16.88 11.23 1.43
CA GLY A 69 17.12 9.89 0.89
C GLY A 69 16.06 8.86 1.27
N PHE A 70 15.06 9.24 2.07
CA PHE A 70 13.95 8.37 2.48
C PHE A 70 12.64 9.15 2.48
N LEU A 71 11.58 8.55 1.96
CA LEU A 71 10.27 9.17 1.86
C LEU A 71 9.21 8.23 2.39
N VAL A 72 8.36 8.74 3.29
CA VAL A 72 7.17 8.04 3.76
C VAL A 72 5.96 8.87 3.36
N ALA A 73 5.00 8.22 2.70
CA ALA A 73 3.76 8.88 2.32
C ALA A 73 2.55 8.05 2.73
N SER A 74 1.49 8.75 3.11
CA SER A 74 0.15 8.22 3.37
C SER A 74 -0.81 9.11 2.60
N ILE A 75 -1.33 8.60 1.48
CA ILE A 75 -2.10 9.38 0.52
C ILE A 75 -3.47 8.74 0.33
N LYS A 76 -4.51 9.56 0.37
CA LYS A 76 -5.87 9.16 0.09
C LYS A 76 -6.12 9.12 -1.42
N ALA A 77 -6.76 8.05 -1.85
CA ALA A 77 -7.31 7.87 -3.18
C ALA A 77 -8.78 7.44 -3.09
N ASP A 78 -9.50 7.57 -4.21
CA ASP A 78 -10.84 7.00 -4.35
C ASP A 78 -10.75 5.47 -4.42
N ALA A 79 -11.68 4.77 -3.76
CA ALA A 79 -11.73 3.31 -3.80
C ALA A 79 -11.90 2.76 -5.23
N SER A 80 -12.56 3.50 -6.13
CA SER A 80 -12.66 3.14 -7.55
C SER A 80 -11.29 2.98 -8.23
N ASN A 81 -10.25 3.66 -7.74
CA ASN A 81 -8.90 3.53 -8.28
C ASN A 81 -8.18 2.27 -7.80
N PHE A 82 -8.70 1.54 -6.82
CA PHE A 82 -8.05 0.37 -6.22
C PHE A 82 -7.66 -0.67 -7.27
N CYS A 83 -8.63 -1.13 -8.07
CA CYS A 83 -8.39 -2.15 -9.10
C CYS A 83 -7.30 -1.72 -10.07
N THR A 84 -7.35 -0.47 -10.54
CA THR A 84 -6.35 0.09 -11.46
C THR A 84 -4.96 0.17 -10.83
N ILE A 85 -4.86 0.54 -9.55
CA ILE A 85 -3.58 0.58 -8.83
C ILE A 85 -3.02 -0.84 -8.71
N VAL A 86 -3.81 -1.81 -8.23
CA VAL A 86 -3.38 -3.20 -8.06
C VAL A 86 -2.95 -3.80 -9.41
N GLU A 87 -3.70 -3.57 -10.48
CA GLU A 87 -3.33 -4.02 -11.82
C GLU A 87 -2.02 -3.39 -12.30
N ARG A 88 -1.82 -2.08 -12.11
CA ARG A 88 -0.57 -1.38 -12.48
C ARG A 88 0.63 -1.88 -11.67
N LEU A 89 0.43 -2.20 -10.39
CA LEU A 89 1.47 -2.75 -9.54
C LEU A 89 1.87 -4.16 -9.98
N VAL A 90 0.90 -5.06 -10.16
CA VAL A 90 1.16 -6.47 -10.48
C VAL A 90 1.63 -6.63 -11.93
N ARG A 91 0.95 -5.99 -12.90
CA ARG A 91 1.26 -6.15 -14.33
C ARG A 91 2.36 -5.21 -14.80
N GLY A 92 2.34 -3.96 -14.33
CA GLY A 92 3.21 -2.91 -14.83
C GLY A 92 4.45 -2.65 -13.98
N GLY A 93 4.50 -3.19 -12.76
CA GLY A 93 5.59 -2.91 -11.82
C GLY A 93 5.75 -1.41 -11.55
N ARG A 94 4.66 -0.65 -11.55
CA ARG A 94 4.70 0.81 -11.51
C ARG A 94 3.77 1.34 -10.41
N LEU A 95 4.33 2.15 -9.52
CA LEU A 95 3.59 2.86 -8.48
C LEU A 95 3.70 4.35 -8.77
N GLN A 96 2.54 4.95 -8.97
CA GLN A 96 2.39 6.38 -9.16
C GLN A 96 1.44 6.88 -8.09
N ILE A 97 2.00 7.55 -7.09
CA ILE A 97 1.25 8.17 -6.00
C ILE A 97 1.40 9.68 -6.12
N LYS A 98 0.30 10.41 -6.00
CA LYS A 98 0.30 11.87 -6.04
C LYS A 98 1.25 12.43 -4.97
N GLY A 99 2.13 13.35 -5.36
CA GLY A 99 3.09 13.97 -4.44
C GLY A 99 4.30 13.10 -4.08
N CYS A 100 4.42 11.91 -4.67
CA CYS A 100 5.60 11.05 -4.54
C CYS A 100 6.34 10.95 -5.89
N PRO A 101 7.65 10.66 -5.88
CA PRO A 101 8.36 10.27 -7.09
C PRO A 101 7.72 9.02 -7.70
N GLU A 102 7.74 8.95 -9.02
CA GLU A 102 7.35 7.73 -9.72
C GLU A 102 8.40 6.64 -9.50
N VAL A 103 7.94 5.43 -9.17
CA VAL A 103 8.83 4.30 -8.90
C VAL A 103 8.45 3.10 -9.76
N LEU A 104 9.46 2.56 -10.44
CA LEU A 104 9.40 1.28 -11.13
C LEU A 104 9.99 0.21 -10.21
N PHE A 105 9.27 -0.89 -10.03
CA PHE A 105 9.66 -1.97 -9.14
C PHE A 105 8.95 -3.27 -9.51
N GLU A 106 9.57 -4.37 -9.14
CA GLU A 106 9.00 -5.71 -9.30
C GLU A 106 8.61 -6.23 -7.93
N GLY A 107 7.58 -7.07 -7.84
CA GLY A 107 7.15 -7.65 -6.58
C GLY A 107 5.81 -8.36 -6.69
N ASN A 108 5.30 -8.80 -5.55
CA ASN A 108 4.02 -9.47 -5.44
C ASN A 108 3.30 -9.05 -4.14
N PHE A 109 2.00 -9.31 -4.09
CA PHE A 109 1.32 -9.35 -2.81
C PHE A 109 1.64 -10.71 -2.16
N PRO A 110 2.05 -10.80 -0.90
CA PRO A 110 2.12 -12.07 -0.20
C PRO A 110 0.70 -12.56 0.03
N ASN A 111 0.48 -13.87 -0.11
CA ASN A 111 -0.79 -14.48 0.26
C ASN A 111 -0.97 -14.34 1.79
N ARG A 112 -1.80 -13.39 2.22
CA ARG A 112 -2.14 -13.18 3.63
C ARG A 112 -3.65 -13.26 3.76
N GLU A 113 -4.12 -14.34 4.38
CA GLU A 113 -5.52 -14.47 4.74
C GLU A 113 -5.88 -13.49 5.87
N GLY A 114 -6.98 -12.76 5.69
CA GLY A 114 -7.78 -12.20 6.78
C GLY A 114 -7.05 -11.28 7.76
N ASN A 115 -6.48 -10.17 7.29
CA ASN A 115 -6.06 -9.13 8.22
C ASN A 115 -7.27 -8.28 8.65
N TYR A 116 -7.47 -8.13 9.95
CA TYR A 116 -8.50 -7.28 10.54
C TYR A 116 -7.90 -5.92 10.90
N MET A 117 -8.66 -4.84 10.72
CA MET A 117 -8.31 -3.53 11.27
C MET A 117 -9.34 -3.13 12.32
N THR A 118 -8.90 -2.38 13.31
CA THR A 118 -9.82 -1.72 14.25
C THR A 118 -10.73 -0.77 13.47
N SER A 119 -12.02 -0.75 13.81
CA SER A 119 -12.99 0.16 13.16
C SER A 119 -12.65 1.64 13.38
N GLY A 120 -11.87 1.95 14.43
CA GLY A 120 -11.65 3.32 14.88
C GLY A 120 -12.88 3.93 15.54
N ASP A 121 -13.89 3.13 15.86
CA ASP A 121 -15.05 3.54 16.65
C ASP A 121 -14.76 3.29 18.13
N ASP A 122 -14.42 4.35 18.86
CA ASP A 122 -14.04 4.32 20.28
C ASP A 122 -15.16 3.76 21.19
N VAL A 123 -16.41 3.75 20.71
CA VAL A 123 -17.58 3.33 21.51
C VAL A 123 -17.75 1.82 21.55
N PHE A 124 -17.36 1.12 20.47
CA PHE A 124 -17.61 -0.31 20.35
C PHE A 124 -16.35 -1.17 20.22
N GLU A 125 -15.19 -0.58 19.87
CA GLU A 125 -13.92 -1.29 19.62
C GLU A 125 -14.03 -2.51 18.68
N LEU A 126 -15.13 -2.64 17.93
CA LEU A 126 -15.37 -3.78 17.06
C LEU A 126 -14.44 -3.69 15.86
N GLY A 127 -13.60 -4.69 15.62
CA GLY A 127 -12.78 -4.75 14.42
C GLY A 127 -13.65 -4.76 13.16
N TRP A 128 -13.35 -3.88 12.20
CA TRP A 128 -13.96 -3.95 10.87
C TRP A 128 -13.11 -4.89 10.01
N PRO A 129 -13.71 -5.81 9.23
CA PRO A 129 -12.97 -6.67 8.31
C PRO A 129 -12.47 -5.86 7.11
N ALA A 130 -11.42 -5.04 7.30
CA ALA A 130 -10.71 -4.33 6.26
C ALA A 130 -9.55 -5.18 5.75
N ASN A 131 -9.69 -5.75 4.56
CA ASN A 131 -8.56 -6.41 3.92
C ASN A 131 -7.57 -5.33 3.48
N PHE A 132 -6.36 -5.33 4.04
CA PHE A 132 -5.26 -4.56 3.48
C PHE A 132 -4.35 -5.45 2.64
N TYR A 133 -3.70 -4.83 1.67
CA TYR A 133 -2.84 -5.50 0.70
C TYR A 133 -1.45 -4.89 0.77
N ASP A 134 -0.50 -5.66 1.30
CA ASP A 134 0.91 -5.30 1.39
C ASP A 134 1.61 -5.77 0.14
N PHE A 135 2.21 -4.88 -0.65
CA PHE A 135 3.03 -5.27 -1.80
C PHE A 135 4.49 -5.36 -1.39
N SER A 136 5.09 -6.52 -1.62
CA SER A 136 6.47 -6.83 -1.31
C SER A 136 7.32 -6.80 -2.59
N PRO A 137 8.36 -5.95 -2.68
CA PRO A 137 9.26 -5.94 -3.83
C PRO A 137 10.04 -7.26 -3.96
N ALA A 138 10.27 -7.73 -5.21
CA ALA A 138 10.83 -9.04 -5.56
C ALA A 138 12.30 -9.18 -5.13
N HIS A 139 13.08 -8.13 -5.33
CA HIS A 139 14.41 -8.00 -4.74
C HIS A 139 14.24 -7.24 -3.44
N GLY A 140 13.82 -7.98 -2.41
CA GLY A 140 13.50 -7.42 -1.11
C GLY A 140 14.60 -6.48 -0.65
N PHE A 141 14.22 -5.24 -0.34
CA PHE A 141 15.02 -4.45 0.56
C PHE A 141 15.01 -5.21 1.89
N ASN A 142 16.15 -5.75 2.31
CA ASN A 142 16.28 -6.49 3.58
C ASN A 142 16.09 -5.57 4.81
N GLY A 143 15.77 -4.30 4.61
CA GLY A 143 15.29 -3.42 5.66
C GLY A 143 13.91 -3.86 6.09
N ARG A 144 13.79 -4.30 7.34
CA ARG A 144 12.49 -4.35 8.02
C ARG A 144 11.87 -2.95 7.97
N PRO A 145 10.53 -2.82 7.91
CA PRO A 145 9.89 -1.55 8.23
C PRO A 145 10.51 -1.02 9.53
N PRO A 146 10.83 0.27 9.64
CA PRO A 146 11.37 0.82 10.88
C PRO A 146 10.42 0.42 12.03
N HIS A 147 10.93 -0.41 12.94
CA HIS A 147 10.21 -0.83 14.14
C HIS A 147 10.29 0.23 15.23
N ASP A 148 11.26 1.14 15.12
CA ASP A 148 11.40 2.31 15.95
C ASP A 148 10.59 3.48 15.36
N PRO A 149 10.00 4.35 16.20
CA PRO A 149 9.39 5.57 15.71
C PRO A 149 10.45 6.37 14.95
N LEU A 150 10.14 6.74 13.71
CA LEU A 150 10.98 7.58 12.83
C LEU A 150 11.30 8.97 13.43
N LEU A 151 10.74 9.26 14.61
CA LEU A 151 11.04 10.39 15.47
C LEU A 151 11.34 9.84 16.88
N ALA A 152 12.58 9.98 17.34
CA ALA A 152 12.80 10.11 18.77
C ALA A 152 12.08 11.41 19.19
N VAL A 153 11.29 11.36 20.25
CA VAL A 153 10.68 12.53 20.90
C VAL A 153 11.76 13.31 21.67
N GLU A 154 12.87 13.60 20.99
CA GLU A 154 13.96 14.42 21.47
C GLU A 154 14.09 15.63 20.54
N LYS A 155 13.06 16.47 20.58
CA LYS A 155 13.18 17.89 20.92
C LYS A 155 11.76 18.47 21.12
N PRO A 156 11.55 19.26 22.18
CA PRO A 156 10.25 19.81 22.55
C PRO A 156 9.69 20.77 21.49
#